data_AF-A0A1J4SH93-F1
#
_entry.id   AF-A0A1J4SH93-F1
#
_cell.length_a   1.000
_cell.length_b   1.000
_cell.length_c   1.000
_cell.angle_alpha   90.00
_cell.angle_beta   90.00
_cell.angle_gamma   90.00
#
_symmetry.space_group_name_H-M   'P 1'
#
loop_
_entity.id
_entity.type
_entity.pdbx_description
1 polymer ?
#
loop_
_entity_poly.entity_id
_entity_poly.type
_entity_poly.pdbx_seq_one_letter_code
_entity_poly.pdbx_strand_id
1 'polypeptide(L)' 'MIQKRSVNKEAHCEPGDLLEAIVKDDMIILKPVKTIPRDQAWFWSEKWQKMEREADEAIIRGDVVGPFDNVEDAIKALKK' A
#
# COMPACT_ATOMS: atom_id res chain seq x y z
N MET A 1 2.68 19.80 -32.72
CA MET A 1 3.63 18.70 -32.42
C MET A 1 3.19 18.08 -31.09
N ILE A 2 2.57 16.91 -31.10
CA ILE A 2 2.19 16.23 -29.84
C ILE A 2 3.47 15.56 -29.34
N GLN A 3 3.97 15.99 -28.18
CA GLN A 3 5.15 15.38 -27.56
C GLN A 3 4.83 13.90 -27.31
N LYS A 4 5.38 13.03 -28.16
CA LYS A 4 5.50 11.57 -28.08
C LYS A 4 6.06 11.02 -26.76
N ARG A 5 5.74 11.56 -25.58
CA ARG A 5 6.11 10.86 -24.34
C ARG A 5 5.29 9.58 -24.28
N SER A 6 5.99 8.50 -24.02
CA SER A 6 5.43 7.16 -24.05
C SER A 6 4.45 7.06 -22.87
N VAL A 7 3.14 7.06 -23.14
CA VAL A 7 2.07 7.07 -22.11
C VAL A 7 2.26 5.99 -21.05
N ASN A 8 2.83 4.84 -21.43
CA ASN A 8 3.18 3.75 -20.55
C ASN A 8 4.29 4.09 -19.54
N LYS A 9 5.29 4.90 -19.93
CA LYS A 9 6.35 5.34 -19.00
C LYS A 9 5.81 6.29 -17.95
N GLU A 10 4.90 7.19 -18.34
CA GLU A 10 4.27 8.13 -17.42
C GLU A 10 3.26 7.44 -16.50
N ALA A 11 2.57 6.42 -17.00
CA ALA A 11 1.67 5.58 -16.20
C ALA A 11 2.39 4.50 -15.39
N HIS A 12 3.72 4.37 -15.51
CA HIS A 12 4.52 3.31 -14.90
C HIS A 12 3.96 1.90 -15.18
N CYS A 13 3.56 1.63 -16.42
CA CYS A 13 3.04 0.33 -16.85
C CYS A 13 3.91 -0.33 -17.91
N GLU A 14 3.95 -1.66 -17.86
CA GLU A 14 4.69 -2.52 -18.78
C GLU A 14 3.73 -3.39 -19.61
N PRO A 15 4.14 -3.86 -20.80
CA PRO A 15 3.34 -4.82 -21.55
C PRO A 15 2.99 -6.05 -20.71
N GLY A 16 1.69 -6.31 -20.52
CA GLY A 16 1.19 -7.42 -19.71
C GLY A 16 0.52 -6.99 -18.40
N ASP A 17 0.67 -5.72 -17.99
CA ASP A 17 -0.04 -5.19 -16.82
C ASP A 17 -1.55 -5.15 -17.04
N LEU A 18 -2.30 -5.41 -15.96
CA LEU A 18 -3.75 -5.26 -15.95
C LEU A 18 -4.13 -3.79 -15.82
N LEU A 19 -5.12 -3.38 -16.61
CA LEU A 19 -5.66 -2.03 -16.59
C LEU A 19 -7.14 -2.09 -16.21
N GLU A 20 -7.52 -1.29 -15.22
CA GLU A 20 -8.93 -0.94 -15.00
C GLU A 20 -9.33 0.11 -16.04
N ALA A 21 -10.42 -0.15 -16.77
CA ALA A 21 -10.98 0.78 -17.74
C ALA A 21 -12.23 1.45 -17.17
N ILE A 22 -12.22 2.78 -17.12
CA ILE A 22 -13.34 3.59 -16.60
C ILE A 22 -13.81 4.50 -17.73
N VAL A 23 -15.11 4.48 -18.01
CA VAL A 23 -15.74 5.48 -18.90
C VAL A 23 -16.15 6.66 -18.04
N LYS A 24 -15.66 7.85 -18.38
CA LYS A 24 -16.03 9.10 -17.72
C LYS A 24 -16.21 10.19 -18.77
N ASP A 25 -17.38 10.80 -18.80
CA ASP A 25 -17.81 11.71 -19.85
C ASP A 25 -17.64 11.03 -21.24
N ASP A 26 -16.93 11.67 -22.17
CA ASP A 26 -16.61 11.11 -23.50
C ASP A 26 -15.19 10.48 -23.56
N MET A 27 -14.62 10.10 -22.41
CA MET A 27 -13.26 9.57 -22.31
C MET A 27 -13.20 8.16 -21.72
N ILE A 28 -12.20 7.38 -22.16
CA ILE A 28 -11.78 6.14 -21.50
C ILE A 28 -10.51 6.42 -20.70
N ILE A 29 -10.58 6.22 -19.38
CA ILE A 29 -9.43 6.31 -18.47
C ILE A 29 -8.93 4.88 -18.22
N LEU A 30 -7.68 4.62 -18.57
CA LEU A 30 -6.99 3.37 -18.27
C LEU A 30 -6.08 3.57 -17.05
N LYS A 31 -6.33 2.82 -15.98
CA LYS A 31 -5.52 2.84 -14.75
C LYS A 31 -4.80 1.52 -14.59
N PRO A 32 -3.45 1.50 -14.51
CA PRO A 32 -2.73 0.30 -14.12
C PRO A 32 -3.17 -0.18 -12.75
N VAL A 33 -3.48 -1.47 -12.63
CA VAL A 33 -3.88 -2.11 -11.38
C VAL A 33 -2.96 -3.29 -11.09
N LYS A 34 -2.66 -3.46 -9.80
CA LYS A 34 -1.96 -4.64 -9.31
C LYS A 34 -2.99 -5.64 -8.82
N THR A 35 -2.95 -6.86 -9.35
CA THR A 35 -3.71 -7.97 -8.78
C THR A 35 -3.08 -8.41 -7.48
N ILE A 36 -3.87 -8.39 -6.43
CA ILE A 36 -3.49 -8.95 -5.13
C ILE A 36 -4.15 -10.32 -5.01
N PRO A 37 -3.42 -11.38 -4.64
CA PRO A 37 -4.01 -12.67 -4.31
C PRO A 37 -5.16 -12.50 -3.30
N ARG A 38 -6.28 -13.20 -3.49
CA ARG A 38 -7.50 -13.00 -2.70
C ARG A 38 -7.27 -13.20 -1.20
N ASP A 39 -6.40 -14.13 -0.84
CA ASP A 39 -5.96 -14.45 0.52
C ASP A 39 -5.07 -13.37 1.15
N GLN A 40 -4.57 -12.41 0.37
CA GLN A 40 -3.79 -11.24 0.81
C GLN A 40 -4.56 -9.91 0.69
N ALA A 41 -5.74 -9.92 0.08
CA ALA A 41 -6.53 -8.70 -0.15
C ALA A 41 -6.91 -7.97 1.16
N TRP A 42 -7.03 -8.70 2.27
CA TRP A 42 -7.36 -8.14 3.59
C TRP A 42 -6.35 -7.09 4.07
N PHE A 43 -5.06 -7.23 3.70
CA PHE A 43 -4.00 -6.28 4.05
C PHE A 43 -4.26 -4.88 3.45
N TRP A 44 -4.95 -4.85 2.30
CA TRP A 44 -5.29 -3.62 1.58
C TRP A 44 -6.68 -3.08 1.92
N SER A 45 -7.38 -3.68 2.89
CA SER A 45 -8.64 -3.14 3.37
C SER A 45 -8.44 -1.78 4.04
N GLU A 46 -9.40 -0.87 3.89
CA GLU A 46 -9.33 0.47 4.50
C GLU A 46 -9.08 0.42 6.01
N LYS A 47 -9.70 -0.56 6.69
CA LYS A 47 -9.50 -0.80 8.11
C LYS A 47 -8.05 -1.14 8.43
N TRP A 48 -7.44 -2.08 7.69
CA TRP A 48 -6.06 -2.49 7.93
C TRP A 48 -5.09 -1.34 7.64
N GLN A 49 -5.25 -0.67 6.51
CA GLN A 49 -4.43 0.48 6.14
C GLN A 49 -4.55 1.65 7.13
N LYS A 50 -5.70 1.81 7.80
CA LYS A 50 -5.84 2.77 8.90
C LYS A 50 -5.00 2.37 10.12
N MET A 51 -5.06 1.11 10.53
CA MET A 51 -4.27 0.61 11.66
C MET A 51 -2.76 0.68 11.39
N GLU A 52 -2.33 0.40 10.16
CA GLU A 52 -0.92 0.57 9.76
C GLU A 52 -0.45 2.02 9.90
N ARG A 53 -1.24 2.99 9.43
CA ARG A 53 -0.92 4.41 9.61
C ARG A 53 -0.83 4.81 11.08
N GLU A 54 -1.75 4.31 11.92
CA GLU A 54 -1.74 4.57 13.36
C GLU A 54 -0.46 3.98 14.01
N ALA A 55 -0.04 2.79 13.60
CA ALA A 55 1.21 2.17 14.08
C ALA A 55 2.45 2.94 13.63
N ASP A 56 2.52 3.36 12.36
CA ASP A 56 3.61 4.19 11.84
C ASP A 56 3.73 5.51 12.61
N GLU A 57 2.60 6.18 12.87
CA GLU A 57 2.58 7.41 13.67
C GLU A 57 3.06 7.18 15.10
N ALA A 58 2.70 6.05 15.73
CA ALA A 58 3.18 5.69 17.05
C ALA A 58 4.71 5.50 17.07
N ILE A 59 5.26 4.83 16.05
CA ILE A 59 6.72 4.68 15.89
C ILE A 59 7.40 6.04 15.74
N ILE A 60 6.87 6.92 14.90
CA ILE A 60 7.41 8.26 14.66
C ILE A 60 7.42 9.09 15.95
N ARG A 61 6.38 8.98 16.78
CA ARG A 61 6.28 9.69 18.07
C ARG A 61 7.13 9.06 19.17
N GLY A 62 7.69 7.88 18.94
CA GLY A 62 8.40 7.10 19.96
C GLY A 62 7.47 6.42 20.97
N ASP A 63 6.18 6.29 20.64
CA ASP A 63 5.16 5.59 21.43
C ASP A 63 5.30 4.07 21.29
N VAL A 64 6.51 3.55 21.50
CA VAL A 64 6.87 2.15 21.36
C VAL A 64 7.47 1.63 22.66
N VAL A 65 7.28 0.34 22.93
CA VAL A 65 7.97 -0.33 24.04
C VAL A 65 9.05 -1.22 23.46
N GLY A 66 10.31 -0.89 23.74
CA GLY A 66 11.49 -1.54 23.19
C GLY A 66 12.55 -0.52 22.73
N PRO A 67 13.59 -0.95 22.00
CA PRO A 67 13.86 -2.33 21.58
C PRO A 67 14.13 -3.27 22.76
N PHE A 68 14.03 -4.58 22.52
CA PHE A 68 14.34 -5.62 23.51
C PHE A 68 15.49 -6.49 22.97
N ASP A 69 16.40 -6.88 23.85
CA ASP A 69 17.55 -7.72 23.49
C ASP A 69 17.24 -9.23 23.53
N ASN A 70 16.15 -9.61 24.20
CA ASN A 70 15.71 -11.00 24.33
C ASN A 70 14.18 -11.11 24.40
N VAL A 71 13.69 -12.33 24.17
CA VAL A 71 12.26 -12.64 24.09
C VAL A 71 11.58 -12.53 25.46
N GLU A 72 12.31 -12.86 26.53
CA GLU A 72 11.81 -12.79 27.90
C GLU A 72 11.40 -11.35 28.29
N ASP A 73 12.23 -10.36 27.94
CA ASP A 73 11.97 -8.94 28.17
C ASP A 73 10.77 -8.44 27.35
N ALA A 74 10.68 -8.84 26.08
CA ALA A 74 9.54 -8.52 25.22
C ALA A 74 8.22 -9.09 25.77
N ILE A 75 8.21 -10.35 26.22
CA ILE A 75 7.02 -10.98 26.84
C ILE A 75 6.63 -10.26 28.13
N LYS A 76 7.62 -9.86 28.95
CA LYS A 76 7.37 -9.13 30.19
C LYS A 76 6.70 -7.78 29.94
N ALA A 77 7.06 -7.09 28.85
CA ALA A 77 6.43 -5.83 28.47
C ALA A 77 4.94 -5.96 28.12
N LEU A 78 4.50 -7.12 27.61
CA LEU A 78 3.10 -7.38 27.26
C LEU A 78 2.19 -7.67 28.47
N LYS A 79 2.76 -8.05 29.61
CA LYS A 79 2.02 -8.49 30.82
C LYS A 79 1.73 -7.35 31.82
N LYS A 80 1.86 -6.09 31.38
CA LYS A 80 1.55 -4.92 32.21
C LYS A 80 0.05 -4.71 32.39
#